data_AF-A0A8J7T3F9-F1
#
_entry.id   AF-A0A8J7T3F9-F1
#
_cell.length_a   1.000
_cell.length_b   1.000
_cell.length_c   1.000
_cell.angle_alpha   90.00
_cell.angle_beta   90.00
_cell.angle_gamma   90.00
#
_symmetry.space_group_name_H-M   'P 1'
#
loop_
_entity.id
_entity.type
_entity.pdbx_description
1 polymer ?
#
loop_
_entity_poly.entity_id
_entity_poly.type
_entity_poly.pdbx_seq_one_letter_code
_entity_poly.pdbx_strand_id
1 'polypeptide(L)' 'MSCPVCRKPAVAAYRPFCSRRCADVDLGRWLTGAYAIPADEPDETGEGDEGGSDDASGHTGRGRPPH' A
#
# COMPACT_ATOMS: atom_id res chain seq x y z
N MET A 1 -13.51 1.25 17.38
CA MET A 1 -12.77 1.01 16.12
C MET A 1 -11.56 1.91 16.08
N SER A 2 -10.40 1.35 15.78
CA SER A 2 -9.13 2.07 15.63
C SER A 2 -8.93 2.49 14.17
N CYS A 3 -8.28 3.63 13.96
CA CYS A 3 -7.89 4.11 12.64
C CYS A 3 -6.91 3.11 11.99
N PRO A 4 -7.17 2.61 10.77
CA PRO A 4 -6.30 1.63 10.12
C PRO A 4 -4.93 2.21 9.73
N VAL A 5 -4.82 3.54 9.61
CA VAL A 5 -3.58 4.21 9.22
C VAL A 5 -2.63 4.45 10.39
N CYS A 6 -3.14 4.83 11.57
CA CYS A 6 -2.31 5.24 12.71
C CYS A 6 -2.73 4.67 14.07
N ARG A 7 -3.74 3.80 14.12
CA ARG A 7 -4.28 3.11 15.31
C ARG A 7 -4.93 3.99 16.38
N LYS A 8 -4.99 5.31 16.19
CA LYS A 8 -5.75 6.23 17.08
C LYS A 8 -7.25 5.94 17.05
N PRO A 9 -8.04 6.30 18.08
CA PRO A 9 -9.49 6.16 18.06
C PRO A 9 -10.11 6.87 16.86
N ALA A 10 -11.00 6.19 16.15
CA ALA A 10 -11.75 6.80 15.05
C ALA A 10 -12.73 7.85 15.59
N VAL A 11 -12.97 8.91 14.82
CA VAL A 11 -13.94 9.97 15.16
C VAL A 11 -15.11 9.93 14.21
N ALA A 12 -16.31 10.28 14.68
CA ALA A 12 -17.56 10.09 13.94
C ALA A 12 -17.54 10.69 12.52
N ALA A 13 -17.01 11.92 12.38
CA ALA A 13 -16.95 12.62 11.11
C ALA A 13 -16.00 11.99 10.07
N TYR A 14 -15.06 11.15 10.50
CA TYR A 14 -14.02 10.58 9.63
C TYR A 14 -13.96 9.05 9.69
N ARG A 15 -14.96 8.36 10.24
CA ARG A 15 -14.92 6.89 10.35
C ARG A 15 -14.70 6.25 8.97
N PRO A 16 -13.81 5.24 8.86
CA PRO A 16 -13.11 4.50 9.94
C PRO A 16 -11.84 5.16 10.49
N PHE A 17 -11.50 6.38 10.08
CA PHE A 17 -10.27 7.10 10.40
C PHE A 17 -10.40 8.05 11.60
N CYS A 18 -9.26 8.55 12.07
CA CYS A 18 -9.20 9.57 13.13
C CYS A 18 -9.17 11.02 12.62
N SER A 19 -8.93 11.25 11.32
CA SER A 19 -8.84 12.59 10.71
C SER A 19 -8.87 12.55 9.19
N ARG A 20 -9.15 13.69 8.54
CA ARG A 20 -9.02 13.88 7.07
C ARG A 20 -7.66 13.43 6.55
N ARG A 21 -6.58 13.83 7.22
CA ARG A 21 -5.21 13.43 6.84
C ARG A 21 -5.03 11.91 6.77
N CYS A 22 -5.63 11.14 7.67
CA CYS A 22 -5.53 9.68 7.60
C CYS A 22 -6.36 9.10 6.44
N ALA A 23 -7.51 9.70 6.12
CA ALA A 23 -8.28 9.30 4.94
C ALA A 23 -7.49 9.59 3.64
N ASP A 24 -6.86 10.76 3.54
CA ASP A 24 -6.06 11.14 2.37
C ASP A 24 -4.84 10.20 2.18
N VAL A 25 -4.19 9.79 3.28
CA VAL A 25 -3.07 8.83 3.23
C VAL A 25 -3.55 7.45 2.77
N ASP A 26 -4.71 6.99 3.25
CA ASP A 26 -5.28 5.72 2.80
C ASP A 26 -5.60 5.78 1.31
N LEU A 27 -6.25 6.85 0.85
CA LEU A 27 -6.51 7.10 -0.57
C LEU A 27 -5.21 7.09 -1.39
N GLY A 28 -4.14 7.70 -0.88
CA GLY A 28 -2.83 7.64 -1.53
C GLY A 28 -2.33 6.20 -1.73
N ARG A 29 -2.48 5.33 -0.73
CA ARG A 29 -2.10 3.91 -0.83
C ARG A 29 -2.91 3.15 -1.88
N TRP A 30 -4.20 3.46 -2.00
CA TRP A 30 -5.05 2.93 -3.07
C TRP A 30 -4.53 3.34 -4.43
N LEU A 31 -4.25 4.64 -4.62
CA LEU A 31 -3.80 5.17 -5.91
C LEU A 31 -2.40 4.69 -6.31
N THR A 32 -1.53 4.36 -5.36
CA THR A 32 -0.19 3.82 -5.64
C THR A 32 -0.18 2.30 -5.83
N GLY A 33 -1.33 1.62 -5.80
CA GLY A 33 -1.39 0.17 -5.89
C GLY A 33 -0.82 -0.56 -4.67
N ALA A 34 -0.65 0.11 -3.51
CA ALA A 34 -0.15 -0.55 -2.30
C ALA A 34 -1.14 -1.57 -1.72
N TYR A 35 -2.41 -1.51 -2.18
CA TYR A 35 -3.44 -2.49 -1.89
C TYR A 35 -3.72 -3.43 -3.06
N ALA A 36 -2.86 -3.47 -4.09
CA ALA A 36 -2.99 -4.43 -5.18
C ALA A 36 -2.82 -5.86 -4.66
N ILE A 37 -3.66 -6.76 -5.18
CA ILE A 37 -3.52 -8.20 -4.95
C ILE A 37 -2.52 -8.71 -5.98
N PRO A 38 -1.40 -9.34 -5.56
CA PRO A 38 -0.49 -9.98 -6.50
C PRO A 38 -1.25 -10.99 -7.36
N ALA A 39 -1.00 -11.00 -8.66
CA ALA A 39 -1.45 -12.09 -9.50
C ALA A 39 -0.52 -13.28 -9.27
N ASP A 40 -1.07 -14.45 -8.97
CA ASP A 40 -0.37 -15.70 -9.23
C ASP A 40 -0.29 -15.83 -10.76
N GLU A 41 0.92 -15.98 -11.29
CA GLU A 41 1.13 -16.30 -12.70
C GLU A 41 0.35 -17.60 -12.98
N PRO A 42 -0.65 -17.59 -13.88
CA PRO A 42 -1.27 -18.84 -14.28
C PRO A 42 -0.19 -19.71 -14.94
N ASP A 43 -0.05 -20.95 -14.47
CA ASP A 43 0.66 -22.00 -15.22
C ASP A 43 0.21 -21.89 -16.69
N GLU A 44 1.18 -21.58 -17.53
CA GLU A 44 1.16 -21.39 -18.98
C GLU A 44 0.10 -22.19 -19.75
N THR A 45 -1.14 -21.67 -19.82
CA THR A 45 -2.05 -21.90 -20.95
C THR A 45 -2.88 -20.64 -21.22
N GLY A 46 -2.42 -19.79 -22.14
CA GLY A 46 -3.24 -18.74 -22.74
C GLY A 46 -2.47 -17.46 -23.10
N GLU A 47 -2.00 -17.39 -24.35
CA GLU A 47 -1.39 -16.21 -24.99
C GLU A 47 -2.14 -14.87 -24.71
N GLY A 48 -1.37 -13.85 -24.31
CA GLY A 48 -1.50 -12.47 -24.80
C GLY A 48 -2.12 -11.41 -23.89
N ASP A 49 -1.28 -10.64 -23.18
CA ASP A 49 -1.08 -9.19 -23.46
C ASP A 49 0.08 -8.65 -22.60
N GLU A 50 1.11 -8.13 -23.28
CA GLU A 50 2.32 -7.59 -22.69
C GLU A 50 2.16 -6.10 -22.37
N GLY A 51 2.53 -5.72 -21.14
CA GLY A 51 2.87 -4.35 -20.79
C GLY A 51 3.23 -4.28 -19.30
N GLY A 52 4.46 -4.06 -18.86
CA GLY A 52 5.67 -3.58 -19.51
C GLY A 52 6.44 -2.75 -18.49
N SER A 53 7.67 -3.18 -18.22
CA SER A 53 8.80 -2.44 -17.61
C SER A 53 8.81 -2.18 -16.09
N ASP A 54 9.61 -3.00 -15.42
CA ASP A 54 10.73 -2.68 -14.53
C ASP A 54 10.84 -1.25 -13.94
N ASP A 55 10.91 -1.17 -12.60
CA ASP A 55 12.04 -0.50 -11.94
C ASP A 55 12.42 -1.24 -10.66
N ALA A 56 13.50 -2.02 -10.77
CA ALA A 56 14.24 -2.53 -9.64
C ALA A 56 15.08 -1.39 -9.04
N SER A 57 14.70 -0.93 -7.85
CA SER A 57 15.63 -0.24 -6.96
C SER A 57 15.38 -0.68 -5.52
N GLY A 58 16.05 -1.76 -5.14
CA GLY A 58 16.28 -2.11 -3.75
C GLY A 58 17.10 -1.01 -3.07
N HIS A 59 16.47 -0.23 -2.19
CA HIS A 59 17.18 0.60 -1.23
C HIS A 59 17.20 -0.11 0.14
N THR A 60 17.95 -1.22 0.24
CA THR A 60 18.36 -1.74 1.54
C THR A 60 19.49 -0.85 2.07
N GLY A 61 19.11 0.19 2.81
CA GLY A 61 20.03 1.15 3.40
C GLY A 61 19.67 1.53 4.83
N ARG A 62 19.20 0.59 5.68
CA ARG A 62 19.03 0.85 7.12
C ARG A 62 20.24 0.35 7.89
N GLY A 63 21.36 1.05 7.76
CA GLY A 63 22.40 1.00 8.78
C GLY A 63 21.99 1.89 9.95
N ARG A 64 21.58 1.29 11.07
CA ARG A 64 21.60 1.98 12.38
C ARG A 64 22.08 1.00 13.46
N PRO A 65 23.35 1.05 13.88
CA PRO A 65 23.75 0.42 15.11
C PRO A 65 23.40 1.31 16.32
N PRO A 66 23.38 0.74 17.54
CA PRO A 66 22.59 1.26 18.65
C PRO A 66 23.37 2.13 19.66
N HIS A 67 22.56 2.91 20.41
CA HIS A 67 22.81 3.77 21.58
C HIS A 67 23.67 5.02 21.37
#